data_AF-A0A4R4CCH1-F1
#
_entry.id   AF-A0A4R4CCH1-F1
#
_cell.length_a   1.000
_cell.length_b   1.000
_cell.length_c   1.000
_cell.angle_alpha   90.00
_cell.angle_beta   90.00
_cell.angle_gamma   90.00
#
_symmetry.space_group_name_H-M   'P 1'
#
loop_
_entity.id
_entity.type
_entity.pdbx_description
1 polymer ?
#
loop_
_entity_poly.entity_id
_entity_poly.type
_entity_poly.pdbx_seq_one_letter_code
_entity_poly.pdbx_strand_id
1 'polypeptide(L)'
;MALITVPALATALVFTARGTALLDSYGYLNSIATYGWLLAYVLVANGAPLYLHRQRRPRARHVVISVVAVLLLAIPLAGSVYPVPGGVYAWLPYVFVALLAIGLGWFLVLRVRFPGRLRELEAELLTK
;
A
#
# COMPACT_ATOMS: atom_id res chain seq x y z
N MET A 1 15.39 16.18 0.09
CA MET A 1 16.12 15.25 0.98
C MET A 1 15.90 15.54 2.47
N ALA A 2 15.89 16.81 2.93
CA ALA A 2 15.64 17.17 4.34
C ALA A 2 14.23 16.78 4.86
N LEU A 3 13.19 16.87 4.03
CA LEU A 3 11.81 16.56 4.43
C LEU A 3 11.58 15.09 4.85
N ILE A 4 12.38 14.16 4.32
CA ILE A 4 12.24 12.72 4.62
C ILE A 4 13.14 12.32 5.80
N THR A 5 14.25 13.03 6.00
CA THR A 5 15.24 12.70 7.03
C THR A 5 14.77 13.07 8.43
N VAL A 6 14.05 14.19 8.60
CA VAL A 6 13.50 14.60 9.91
C VAL A 6 12.58 13.54 10.54
N PRO A 7 11.54 13.02 9.85
CA PRO A 7 10.69 11.98 10.42
C PRO A 7 11.41 10.63 10.60
N ALA A 8 12.39 10.33 9.74
CA ALA A 8 13.23 9.12 9.89
C ALA A 8 14.11 9.20 11.15
N LEU A 9 14.70 10.37 11.43
CA LEU A 9 15.49 10.59 12.63
C LEU A 9 14.62 10.51 13.88
N ALA A 10 13.44 11.12 13.85
CA ALA A 10 12.49 11.12 14.97
C ALA A 10 12.03 9.70 15.31
N THR A 11 11.69 8.88 14.31
CA THR A 11 11.33 7.47 14.53
C THR A 11 12.49 6.66 15.09
N ALA A 12 13.70 6.84 14.55
CA ALA A 12 14.90 6.18 15.09
C ALA A 12 15.19 6.56 16.54
N LEU A 13 15.02 7.85 16.90
CA LEU A 13 15.23 8.35 18.26
C LEU A 13 14.21 7.77 19.25
N VAL A 14 12.93 7.69 18.85
CA VAL A 14 11.84 7.14 19.67
C VAL A 14 12.05 5.64 19.95
N PHE A 15 12.49 4.88 18.95
CA PHE A 15 12.83 3.47 19.14
C PHE A 15 14.04 3.28 20.04
N THR A 16 15.11 4.07 19.82
CA THR A 16 16.31 4.02 20.66
C THR A 16 15.99 4.38 22.12
N ALA A 17 15.13 5.39 22.35
CA ALA A 17 14.70 5.78 23.69
C ALA A 17 13.85 4.72 24.42
N ARG A 18 13.21 3.80 23.69
CA ARG A 18 12.45 2.67 24.25
C ARG A 18 13.30 1.42 24.51
N GLY A 19 14.61 1.49 24.28
CA GLY A 19 15.53 0.36 24.49
C GLY A 19 15.34 -0.79 23.50
N THR A 20 14.61 -0.57 22.40
CA THR A 20 14.46 -1.57 21.34
C THR A 20 15.74 -1.61 20.50
N ALA A 21 16.26 -2.80 20.21
CA ALA A 21 17.41 -2.95 19.34
C ALA A 21 17.13 -2.27 17.98
N LEU A 22 18.15 -1.61 17.42
CA LEU A 22 18.03 -0.97 16.09
C LEU A 22 17.56 -1.97 15.04
N LEU A 23 18.03 -3.22 15.10
CA LEU A 23 17.66 -4.28 14.18
C LEU A 23 16.16 -4.62 14.25
N ASP A 24 15.59 -4.68 15.45
CA ASP A 24 14.14 -4.93 15.64
C ASP A 24 13.31 -3.76 15.11
N SER A 25 13.78 -2.53 15.33
CA SER A 25 13.12 -1.30 14.86
C SER A 25 13.08 -1.24 13.33
N TYR A 26 14.18 -1.60 12.69
CA TYR A 26 14.25 -1.80 11.24
C TYR A 26 13.31 -2.93 10.78
N GLY A 27 13.28 -4.04 11.52
CA GLY A 27 12.38 -5.15 11.26
C GLY A 27 10.89 -4.74 11.30
N TYR A 28 10.50 -3.91 12.27
CA TYR A 28 9.13 -3.40 12.37
C TYR A 28 8.78 -2.48 11.20
N LEU A 29 9.66 -1.54 10.87
CA LEU A 29 9.41 -0.57 9.81
C LEU A 29 9.36 -1.26 8.44
N ASN A 30 10.26 -2.21 8.19
CA ASN A 30 10.29 -3.02 6.97
C ASN A 30 9.03 -3.86 6.80
N SER A 31 8.50 -4.41 7.90
CA SER A 31 7.25 -5.18 7.87
C SER A 31 6.06 -4.31 7.48
N ILE A 32 5.94 -3.09 8.04
CA ILE A 32 4.89 -2.13 7.66
C ILE A 32 5.00 -1.75 6.18
N ALA A 33 6.21 -1.50 5.69
CA ALA A 33 6.45 -1.21 4.29
C ALA A 33 6.06 -2.38 3.37
N THR A 34 6.35 -3.61 3.78
CA THR A 34 6.00 -4.83 3.05
C THR A 34 4.49 -4.97 2.92
N TYR A 35 3.72 -4.73 4.00
CA TYR A 35 2.25 -4.73 3.93
C TYR A 35 1.71 -3.72 2.91
N GLY A 36 2.30 -2.51 2.88
CA GLY A 36 1.94 -1.47 1.91
C GLY A 36 2.14 -1.91 0.46
N TRP A 37 3.30 -2.51 0.18
CA TRP A 37 3.59 -2.96 -1.18
C TRP A 37 2.75 -4.17 -1.59
N LEU A 38 2.54 -5.13 -0.69
CA LEU A 38 1.66 -6.28 -0.92
C LEU A 38 0.23 -5.83 -1.24
N LEU A 39 -0.31 -4.88 -0.48
CA LEU A 39 -1.62 -4.31 -0.75
C LEU A 39 -1.67 -3.65 -2.14
N ALA A 40 -0.69 -2.81 -2.47
CA ALA A 40 -0.63 -2.15 -3.77
C ALA A 40 -0.58 -3.17 -4.92
N TYR A 41 0.20 -4.25 -4.75
CA TYR A 41 0.27 -5.32 -5.72
C TYR A 41 -1.07 -6.04 -5.90
N VAL A 42 -1.79 -6.33 -4.81
CA VAL A 42 -3.15 -6.90 -4.88
C VAL A 42 -4.10 -5.95 -5.62
N LEU A 43 -4.07 -4.65 -5.32
CA LEU A 43 -4.91 -3.67 -6.02
C LEU A 43 -4.60 -3.62 -7.52
N VAL A 44 -3.32 -3.59 -7.90
CA VAL A 44 -2.91 -3.58 -9.31
C VAL A 44 -3.32 -4.87 -10.02
N ALA A 45 -3.11 -6.02 -9.38
CA ALA A 45 -3.45 -7.31 -9.93
C ALA A 45 -4.97 -7.50 -10.11
N ASN A 46 -5.81 -6.87 -9.27
CA ASN A 46 -7.27 -6.81 -9.44
C ASN A 46 -7.72 -5.71 -10.42
N GLY A 47 -7.00 -4.58 -10.48
CA GLY A 47 -7.33 -3.46 -11.35
C GLY A 47 -7.12 -3.74 -12.84
N ALA A 48 -6.06 -4.48 -13.17
CA ALA A 48 -5.75 -4.88 -14.55
C ALA A 48 -6.90 -5.68 -15.24
N PRO A 49 -7.46 -6.76 -14.65
CA PRO A 49 -8.58 -7.47 -15.25
C PRO A 49 -9.86 -6.63 -15.28
N LEU A 50 -10.14 -5.82 -14.25
CA LEU A 50 -11.32 -4.95 -14.20
C LEU A 50 -11.30 -3.88 -15.31
N TYR A 51 -10.13 -3.29 -15.56
CA TYR A 51 -9.91 -2.34 -16.65
C TYR A 51 -10.07 -3.01 -18.02
N LEU A 52 -9.51 -4.21 -18.19
CA LEU A 52 -9.60 -4.95 -19.45
C LEU A 52 -11.03 -5.43 -19.75
N HIS A 53 -11.82 -5.77 -18.71
CA HIS A 53 -13.22 -6.13 -18.83
C HIS A 53 -14.08 -4.93 -19.30
N ARG A 54 -13.77 -3.72 -18.83
CA ARG A 54 -14.42 -2.48 -19.29
C ARG A 54 -14.14 -2.14 -20.74
N GLN A 55 -13.00 -2.55 -21.30
CA GLN A 55 -12.63 -2.25 -22.69
C GLN A 55 -13.19 -3.24 -23.74
N ARG A 56 -14.02 -4.23 -23.34
CA ARG A 56 -14.67 -5.22 -24.24
C ARG A 56 -13.73 -5.93 -25.23
N ARG A 57 -12.42 -5.96 -24.96
CA ARG A 57 -11.41 -6.74 -25.71
C ARG A 57 -10.60 -7.63 -24.76
N PRO A 58 -11.22 -8.64 -24.12
CA PRO A 58 -10.50 -9.54 -23.24
C PRO A 58 -9.59 -10.45 -24.06
N ARG A 59 -8.34 -10.05 -24.29
CA ARG A 59 -7.31 -11.00 -24.73
C ARG A 59 -7.04 -11.94 -23.56
N ALA A 60 -7.46 -13.21 -23.69
CA ALA A 60 -7.36 -14.25 -22.65
C ALA A 60 -5.97 -14.33 -22.00
N ARG A 61 -4.90 -14.04 -22.76
CA ARG A 61 -3.52 -13.99 -22.27
C ARG A 61 -3.29 -12.99 -21.12
N HIS A 62 -3.93 -11.82 -21.13
CA HIS A 62 -3.78 -10.84 -20.04
C HIS A 62 -4.54 -11.23 -18.77
N VAL A 63 -5.64 -11.98 -18.91
CA VAL A 63 -6.40 -12.53 -17.79
C VAL A 63 -5.58 -13.61 -17.09
N VAL A 64 -4.96 -14.52 -17.86
CA VAL A 64 -4.10 -15.58 -17.31
C VAL A 64 -2.89 -14.97 -16.58
N ILE A 65 -2.21 -13.97 -17.16
CA ILE A 65 -1.08 -13.30 -16.50
C ILE A 65 -1.51 -12.59 -15.22
N SER A 66 -2.68 -11.94 -15.20
CA SER A 66 -3.20 -11.30 -13.99
C SER A 66 -3.53 -12.33 -12.91
N VAL A 67 -4.19 -13.43 -13.26
CA VAL A 67 -4.53 -14.51 -12.32
C VAL A 67 -3.27 -15.15 -11.73
N VAL A 68 -2.26 -15.43 -12.56
CA VAL A 68 -0.97 -15.95 -12.11
C VAL A 68 -0.28 -14.96 -11.18
N ALA A 69 -0.29 -13.65 -11.49
CA ALA A 69 0.26 -12.62 -10.62
C ALA A 69 -0.49 -12.55 -9.26
N VAL A 70 -1.82 -12.62 -9.25
CA VAL A 70 -2.62 -12.67 -8.01
C VAL A 70 -2.25 -13.90 -7.18
N LEU A 71 -2.11 -15.07 -7.80
CA LEU A 71 -1.75 -16.31 -7.10
C LEU A 71 -0.34 -16.25 -6.50
N LEU A 72 0.63 -15.72 -7.25
CA LEU A 72 1.99 -15.52 -6.74
C LEU A 72 2.06 -14.50 -5.61
N LEU A 73 1.21 -13.47 -5.61
CA LEU A 73 1.10 -12.48 -4.54
C LEU A 73 0.33 -12.99 -3.32
N ALA A 74 -0.56 -13.95 -3.49
CA ALA A 74 -1.30 -14.58 -2.40
C ALA A 74 -0.37 -15.37 -1.45
N ILE A 75 0.73 -15.92 -1.97
CA ILE A 75 1.73 -16.67 -1.18
C ILE A 75 2.38 -15.79 -0.10
N PRO A 76 3.04 -14.64 -0.41
CA PRO A 76 3.59 -13.76 0.61
C PRO A 76 2.50 -13.08 1.43
N LEU A 77 1.29 -12.84 0.91
CA LEU A 77 0.18 -12.34 1.73
C LEU A 77 -0.19 -13.32 2.84
N ALA A 78 -0.34 -14.60 2.50
CA ALA A 78 -0.65 -15.65 3.47
C ALA A 78 0.51 -15.85 4.46
N GLY A 79 1.75 -15.88 3.96
CA GLY A 79 2.95 -15.98 4.79
C GLY A 79 3.19 -14.77 5.70
N SER A 80 2.63 -13.61 5.35
CA SER A 80 2.77 -12.39 6.15
C SER A 80 1.78 -12.30 7.31
N VAL A 81 0.70 -13.09 7.28
CA VAL A 81 -0.32 -13.14 8.34
C VAL A 81 -0.20 -14.44 9.15
N TYR A 82 0.40 -15.49 8.56
CA TYR A 82 0.54 -16.80 9.18
C TYR A 82 1.95 -17.37 8.99
N PRO A 83 2.65 -17.78 10.07
CA PRO A 83 2.21 -17.83 11.47
C PRO A 83 2.19 -16.44 12.14
N VAL A 84 1.20 -16.20 13.01
CA VAL A 84 1.09 -14.95 13.78
C VAL A 84 2.31 -14.86 14.72
N PRO A 85 3.23 -13.91 14.53
CA PRO A 85 4.39 -13.80 15.39
C PRO A 85 3.98 -13.22 16.75
N GLY A 86 4.53 -13.73 17.84
CA GLY A 86 4.31 -13.18 19.18
C GLY A 86 4.92 -11.78 19.35
N GLY A 87 4.40 -11.00 20.30
CA GLY A 87 4.95 -9.70 20.67
C GLY A 87 4.49 -8.54 19.76
N VAL A 88 5.39 -7.58 19.52
CA VAL A 88 5.09 -6.33 18.76
C VAL A 88 4.59 -6.62 17.35
N TYR A 89 5.12 -7.67 16.70
CA TYR A 89 4.77 -8.11 15.35
C TYR A 89 3.27 -8.42 15.16
N ALA A 90 2.57 -8.92 16.18
CA ALA A 90 1.13 -9.17 16.13
C ALA A 90 0.31 -7.88 15.95
N TRP A 91 0.84 -6.74 16.38
CA TRP A 91 0.17 -5.43 16.31
C TRP A 91 0.45 -4.65 15.04
N LEU A 92 1.49 -4.99 14.28
CA LEU A 92 1.82 -4.29 13.05
C LEU A 92 0.70 -4.32 11.99
N PRO A 93 -0.03 -5.44 11.76
CA PRO A 93 -1.15 -5.44 10.82
C PRO A 93 -2.20 -4.38 11.16
N TYR A 94 -2.49 -4.19 12.46
CA TYR A 94 -3.46 -3.20 12.93
C TYR A 94 -2.94 -1.77 12.75
N VAL A 95 -1.65 -1.53 13.01
CA VAL A 95 -1.00 -0.23 12.73
C VAL A 95 -1.09 0.09 11.23
N PHE A 96 -0.83 -0.90 10.38
CA PHE A 96 -0.96 -0.74 8.93
C PHE A 96 -2.40 -0.40 8.52
N VAL A 97 -3.41 -1.10 9.07
CA VAL A 97 -4.82 -0.79 8.81
C VAL A 97 -5.19 0.63 9.29
N ALA A 98 -4.68 1.07 10.44
CA ALA A 98 -4.89 2.44 10.91
C ALA A 98 -4.26 3.47 9.95
N LEU A 99 -3.05 3.23 9.46
CA LEU A 99 -2.39 4.07 8.47
C LEU A 99 -3.18 4.11 7.15
N LEU A 100 -3.71 2.97 6.69
CA LEU A 100 -4.60 2.92 5.53
C LEU A 100 -5.87 3.73 5.74
N ALA A 101 -6.50 3.62 6.91
CA ALA A 101 -7.69 4.39 7.24
C ALA A 101 -7.43 5.90 7.23
N ILE A 102 -6.29 6.34 7.78
CA ILE A 102 -5.85 7.73 7.73
C ILE A 102 -5.63 8.19 6.28
N GLY A 103 -4.90 7.41 5.48
CA GLY A 103 -4.66 7.73 4.07
C GLY A 103 -5.95 7.79 3.25
N LEU A 104 -6.87 6.85 3.47
CA LEU A 104 -8.17 6.81 2.82
C LEU A 104 -9.04 7.99 3.26
N GLY A 105 -9.06 8.30 4.56
CA GLY A 105 -9.75 9.46 5.10
C GLY A 105 -9.25 10.76 4.48
N TRP A 106 -7.93 10.93 4.38
CA TRP A 106 -7.31 12.08 3.72
C TRP A 106 -7.70 12.16 2.24
N PHE A 107 -7.64 11.03 1.52
CA PHE A 107 -8.06 10.97 0.12
C PHE A 107 -9.54 11.35 -0.07
N LEU A 108 -10.42 10.86 0.81
CA LEU A 108 -11.84 11.21 0.79
C LEU A 108 -12.06 12.70 1.08
N VAL A 109 -11.34 13.26 2.07
CA VAL A 109 -11.39 14.70 2.37
C VAL A 109 -10.94 15.53 1.16
N LEU A 110 -9.84 15.16 0.50
CA LEU A 110 -9.40 15.85 -0.71
C LEU A 110 -10.41 15.72 -1.86
N ARG A 111 -10.99 14.53 -2.05
CA ARG A 111 -12.00 14.29 -3.08
C ARG A 111 -13.23 15.16 -2.88
N VAL A 112 -13.67 15.35 -1.63
CA VAL A 112 -14.82 16.19 -1.28
C VAL A 112 -14.47 17.67 -1.34
N ARG A 113 -13.25 18.06 -0.97
CA ARG A 113 -12.79 19.47 -0.95
C ARG A 113 -12.37 20.02 -2.30
N PHE A 114 -11.90 19.17 -3.23
CA PHE A 114 -11.41 19.59 -4.55
C PHE A 114 -12.08 18.85 -5.73
N PRO A 115 -13.42 18.82 -5.84
CA PRO A 115 -14.10 18.19 -6.96
C PRO A 115 -13.83 18.89 -8.32
N GLY A 116 -13.38 20.15 -8.32
CA GLY A 116 -13.13 20.95 -9.52
C GLY A 116 -11.90 20.55 -10.33
N ARG A 117 -10.81 20.06 -9.71
CA ARG A 117 -9.57 19.73 -10.43
C ARG A 117 -9.66 18.49 -11.31
N LEU A 118 -10.57 17.56 -10.99
CA LEU A 118 -10.83 16.38 -11.83
C LEU A 118 -11.41 16.77 -13.20
N ARG A 119 -12.21 17.84 -13.27
CA ARG A 119 -12.77 18.37 -14.53
C ARG A 119 -11.72 19.11 -15.36
N GLU A 120 -10.79 19.82 -14.73
CA GLU A 120 -9.65 20.44 -15.41
C GLU A 120 -8.70 19.38 -16.00
N LEU A 121 -8.37 18.33 -15.22
CA LEU A 121 -7.53 17.22 -15.68
C LEU A 121 -8.16 16.44 -16.84
N GLU A 122 -9.48 16.22 -16.81
CA GLU A 122 -10.22 15.56 -17.89
C GLU A 122 -10.26 16.44 -19.16
N ALA A 123 -10.41 17.76 -19.01
CA ALA A 123 -10.32 18.70 -20.12
C ALA A 123 -8.90 18.76 -20.72
N GLU A 124 -7.86 18.70 -19.89
CA GLU A 124 -6.46 18.74 -20.34
C GLU A 124 -6.05 17.45 -21.07
N LEU A 125 -6.54 16.28 -20.62
CA LEU A 125 -6.29 14.98 -21.28
C LEU A 125 -7.02 14.83 -22.62
N LEU A 126 -8.18 15.47 -22.80
CA LEU A 126 -8.94 15.44 -24.06
C LEU A 126 -8.44 16.47 -25.09
N THR A 127 -7.54 17.38 -24.70
CA THR A 127 -6.98 18.42 -25.57
C THR A 127 -5.64 17.99 -26.22
N LYS A 128 -5.11 16.82 -25.86
CA LYS A 128 -3.84 16.26 -26.39
C LYS A 128 -4.08 14.97 -27.18
#